data_AF-A0A270B7J2-F1
#
_entry.id   AF-A0A270B7J2-F1
#
_cell.length_a   1.000
_cell.length_b   1.000
_cell.length_c   1.000
_cell.angle_alpha   90.00
_cell.angle_beta   90.00
_cell.angle_gamma   90.00
#
_symmetry.space_group_name_H-M   'P 1'
#
loop_
_entity.id
_entity.type
_entity.pdbx_description
1 polymer ?
#
loop_
_entity_poly.entity_id
_entity_poly.type
_entity_poly.pdbx_seq_one_letter_code
_entity_poly.pdbx_strand_id
1 'polypeptide(L)'
;MSQSDWRAQAQDAVEKMGTDAGYFSYGAIVWDALPDGHREQLKQLLYQGPVYDGSVISKSARDDLLKLGLAVRCCFMGEDGFTAASYAAYSVAKQGKSDRLQIKQGTPS
;
A
#
# COMPACT_ATOMS: atom_id res chain seq x y z
N MET A 1 -22.25 13.77 1.12
CA MET A 1 -20.81 14.02 0.88
C MET A 1 -20.45 13.19 -0.34
N SER A 2 -20.16 13.83 -1.47
CA SER A 2 -19.78 13.13 -2.70
C SER A 2 -18.64 12.17 -2.34
N GLN A 3 -18.79 10.87 -2.63
CA GLN A 3 -17.64 9.98 -2.70
C GLN A 3 -16.81 10.49 -3.88
N SER A 4 -15.99 11.50 -3.64
CA SER A 4 -14.94 11.90 -4.57
C SER A 4 -14.19 10.62 -4.90
N ASP A 5 -14.15 10.28 -6.19
CA ASP A 5 -13.68 9.00 -6.71
C ASP A 5 -12.16 8.87 -6.51
N TRP A 6 -11.78 8.67 -5.25
CA TRP A 6 -10.39 8.58 -4.82
C TRP A 6 -9.65 7.45 -5.55
N ARG A 7 -10.40 6.43 -5.99
CA ARG A 7 -9.88 5.32 -6.79
C ARG A 7 -9.45 5.81 -8.15
N ALA A 8 -10.29 6.57 -8.86
CA ALA A 8 -9.92 7.15 -10.15
C ALA A 8 -8.72 8.09 -10.02
N GLN A 9 -8.69 8.93 -8.98
CA GLN A 9 -7.56 9.82 -8.73
C GLN A 9 -6.26 9.05 -8.43
N ALA A 10 -6.32 8.02 -7.58
CA ALA A 10 -5.17 7.19 -7.26
C ALA A 10 -4.69 6.40 -8.50
N GLN A 11 -5.61 5.86 -9.30
CA GLN A 11 -5.30 5.10 -10.50
C GLN A 11 -4.60 5.98 -11.55
N ASP A 12 -5.13 7.17 -11.82
CA ASP A 12 -4.52 8.14 -12.76
C ASP A 12 -3.12 8.56 -12.30
N ALA A 13 -2.93 8.80 -11.00
CA ALA A 13 -1.63 9.15 -10.46
C ALA A 13 -0.63 7.97 -10.52
N VAL A 14 -1.07 6.73 -10.26
CA VAL A 14 -0.25 5.52 -10.42
C VAL A 14 0.14 5.30 -11.88
N GLU A 15 -0.78 5.51 -12.83
CA GLU A 15 -0.47 5.40 -14.26
C GLU A 15 0.63 6.37 -14.67
N LYS A 16 0.57 7.62 -14.17
CA LYS A 16 1.62 8.62 -14.39
C LYS A 16 2.95 8.22 -13.76
N MET A 17 2.94 7.51 -12.62
CA MET A 17 4.15 6.91 -12.03
C MET A 17 4.79 5.83 -12.89
N GLY A 18 4.08 5.27 -13.88
CA GLY A 18 4.63 4.27 -14.81
C GLY A 18 5.72 4.80 -15.75
N THR A 19 5.95 6.12 -15.75
CA THR A 19 7.04 6.77 -16.50
C THR A 19 8.21 7.11 -15.57
N ASP A 20 9.44 7.11 -16.08
CA ASP A 20 10.64 7.45 -15.28
C ASP A 20 10.54 8.83 -14.60
N ALA A 21 9.99 9.83 -15.32
CA ALA A 21 9.80 11.17 -14.78
C ALA A 21 8.66 11.23 -13.75
N GLY A 22 7.57 10.47 -13.98
CA GLY A 22 6.42 10.44 -13.09
C GLY A 22 6.65 9.66 -11.81
N TYR A 23 7.49 8.62 -11.85
CA TYR A 23 7.78 7.75 -10.72
C TYR A 23 8.24 8.52 -9.46
N PHE A 24 9.02 9.59 -9.66
CA PHE A 24 9.58 10.41 -8.58
C PHE A 24 8.74 11.63 -8.18
N SER A 25 7.63 11.91 -8.88
CA SER A 25 6.85 13.14 -8.69
C SER A 25 5.39 12.89 -8.29
N TYR A 26 4.79 11.79 -8.74
CA TYR A 26 3.37 11.50 -8.49
C TYR A 26 3.12 10.67 -7.22
N GLY A 27 4.15 10.16 -6.55
CA GLY A 27 3.98 9.30 -5.39
C GLY A 27 3.28 9.98 -4.21
N ALA A 28 3.53 11.28 -3.99
CA ALA A 28 2.83 12.06 -2.96
C ALA A 28 1.33 12.22 -3.27
N ILE A 29 0.99 12.39 -4.55
CA ILE A 29 -0.41 12.52 -5.00
C ILE A 29 -1.17 11.21 -4.80
N VAL A 30 -0.54 10.08 -5.12
CA VAL A 30 -1.11 8.74 -4.84
C VAL A 30 -1.34 8.59 -3.33
N TRP A 31 -0.37 8.95 -2.51
CA TRP A 31 -0.47 8.83 -1.05
C TRP A 31 -1.61 9.67 -0.47
N ASP A 32 -1.77 10.92 -0.91
CA ASP A 32 -2.81 11.81 -0.43
C ASP A 32 -4.20 11.37 -0.88
N ALA A 33 -4.32 10.76 -2.07
CA ALA A 33 -5.56 10.22 -2.61
C ALA A 33 -6.05 8.97 -1.86
N LEU A 34 -5.15 8.17 -1.26
CA LEU A 34 -5.54 6.96 -0.52
C LEU A 34 -6.35 7.31 0.75
N PRO A 35 -7.44 6.60 1.06
CA PRO A 35 -8.11 6.72 2.35
C PRO A 35 -7.19 6.31 3.51
N ASP A 36 -7.48 6.77 4.73
CA ASP A 36 -6.69 6.46 5.92
C ASP A 36 -6.51 4.95 6.12
N GLY A 37 -7.58 4.16 5.95
CA GLY A 37 -7.50 2.70 6.09
C GLY A 37 -6.52 2.05 5.09
N HIS A 38 -6.45 2.56 3.86
CA HIS A 38 -5.51 2.07 2.84
C HIS A 38 -4.08 2.51 3.14
N ARG A 39 -3.88 3.75 3.62
CA ARG A 39 -2.55 4.21 4.07
C ARG A 39 -2.04 3.36 5.23
N GLU A 40 -2.88 3.07 6.22
CA GLU A 40 -2.50 2.23 7.36
C GLU A 40 -2.19 0.79 6.92
N GLN A 41 -2.99 0.22 6.02
CA GLN A 41 -2.71 -1.10 5.46
C GLN A 41 -1.41 -1.11 4.65
N LEU A 42 -1.13 -0.06 3.87
CA LEU A 42 0.11 0.06 3.11
C LEU A 42 1.34 0.16 4.03
N LYS A 43 1.24 0.94 5.10
CA LYS A 43 2.28 1.01 6.14
C LYS A 43 2.49 -0.34 6.81
N GLN A 44 1.42 -1.10 7.09
CA GLN A 44 1.54 -2.44 7.67
C GLN A 44 2.38 -3.33 6.75
N LEU A 45 2.04 -3.38 5.46
CA LEU A 45 2.76 -4.18 4.48
C LEU A 45 4.24 -3.76 4.34
N LEU A 46 4.53 -2.45 4.43
CA LEU A 46 5.88 -1.91 4.30
C LEU A 46 6.76 -2.12 5.54
N TYR A 47 6.19 -1.97 6.74
CA TYR A 47 6.98 -1.89 7.97
C TYR A 47 6.81 -3.10 8.90
N GLN A 48 5.76 -3.90 8.75
CA GLN A 48 5.52 -5.12 9.53
C GLN A 48 5.66 -6.40 8.70
N GLY A 49 5.74 -6.28 7.37
CA GLY A 49 5.98 -7.39 6.46
C GLY A 49 4.72 -7.93 5.79
N PRO A 50 4.85 -9.04 5.03
CA PRO A 50 3.73 -9.65 4.32
C PRO A 50 2.63 -10.12 5.28
N VAL A 51 1.37 -9.92 4.88
CA VAL A 51 0.19 -10.27 5.69
C VAL A 51 -0.55 -11.43 5.06
N TYR A 52 -0.94 -12.41 5.87
CA TYR A 52 -1.73 -13.55 5.43
C TYR A 52 -3.14 -13.12 5.00
N ASP A 53 -3.55 -13.55 3.80
CA ASP A 53 -4.82 -13.18 3.18
C ASP A 53 -6.04 -13.77 3.89
N GLY A 54 -5.86 -14.71 4.84
CA GLY A 54 -6.94 -15.28 5.65
C GLY A 54 -7.67 -14.27 6.54
N SER A 55 -7.03 -13.16 6.94
CA SER A 55 -7.60 -12.15 7.85
C SER A 55 -8.64 -11.26 7.16
N VAL A 56 -9.93 -11.43 7.50
CA VAL A 56 -11.11 -10.88 6.78
C VAL A 56 -11.22 -9.35 6.80
N ILE A 57 -10.96 -8.69 7.92
CA ILE A 57 -11.17 -7.22 8.06
C ILE A 57 -10.16 -6.42 7.22
N SER A 58 -8.98 -6.98 6.98
CA SER A 58 -7.89 -6.32 6.28
C SER A 58 -7.86 -6.65 4.77
N LYS A 59 -8.79 -7.49 4.27
CA LYS A 59 -8.84 -7.88 2.85
C LYS A 59 -9.31 -6.76 1.93
N SER A 60 -10.33 -5.98 2.31
CA SER A 60 -10.92 -4.98 1.40
C SER A 60 -9.94 -3.87 1.02
N ALA A 61 -9.18 -3.34 1.98
CA ALA A 61 -8.13 -2.36 1.71
C ALA A 61 -6.97 -2.98 0.90
N ARG A 62 -6.57 -4.23 1.18
CA ARG A 62 -5.54 -4.93 0.41
C ARG A 62 -5.95 -5.21 -1.03
N ASP A 63 -7.20 -5.59 -1.28
CA ASP A 63 -7.72 -5.83 -2.62
C ASP A 63 -7.67 -4.57 -3.48
N ASP A 64 -8.00 -3.42 -2.91
CA ASP A 64 -7.87 -2.13 -3.60
C ASP A 64 -6.39 -1.77 -3.85
N LEU A 65 -5.50 -2.00 -2.88
CA LEU A 65 -4.06 -1.80 -3.06
C LEU A 65 -3.44 -2.74 -4.10
N LEU A 66 -3.94 -3.98 -4.21
CA LEU A 66 -3.56 -4.95 -5.25
C LEU A 66 -3.99 -4.45 -6.63
N LYS A 67 -5.23 -3.95 -6.77
CA LYS A 67 -5.72 -3.38 -8.04
C LYS A 67 -4.92 -2.16 -8.49
N LEU A 68 -4.47 -1.34 -7.54
CA LEU A 68 -3.61 -0.19 -7.79
C LEU A 68 -2.13 -0.56 -8.04
N GLY A 69 -1.75 -1.83 -7.96
CA GLY A 69 -0.34 -2.25 -8.10
C GLY A 69 0.58 -1.82 -6.94
N LEU A 70 0.00 -1.36 -5.82
CA LEU A 70 0.71 -0.98 -4.60
C LEU A 70 0.95 -2.18 -3.67
N ALA A 71 0.24 -3.28 -3.89
CA ALA A 71 0.48 -4.55 -3.22
C ALA A 71 0.68 -5.67 -4.26
N VAL A 72 1.32 -6.76 -3.83
CA VAL A 72 1.53 -7.97 -4.64
C VAL A 72 1.26 -9.20 -3.79
N ARG A 73 0.69 -10.24 -4.40
CA ARG A 73 0.61 -11.57 -3.77
C ARG A 73 1.96 -12.25 -3.85
N CYS A 74 2.38 -12.91 -2.79
CA CYS A 74 3.69 -13.53 -2.66
C CYS A 74 3.61 -14.80 -1.81
N CYS A 75 4.66 -15.61 -1.91
CA CYS A 75 4.93 -16.65 -0.92
C CYS A 75 5.80 -16.07 0.20
N PHE A 76 5.52 -16.42 1.44
CA PHE A 76 6.31 -15.99 2.60
C PHE A 76 6.63 -17.21 3.47
N MET A 77 7.90 -17.40 3.79
CA MET A 77 8.39 -18.53 4.60
C MET A 77 7.98 -19.93 4.09
N GLY A 78 7.84 -20.11 2.77
CA GLY A 78 7.48 -21.39 2.16
C GLY A 78 5.97 -21.64 2.04
N GLU A 79 5.14 -20.69 2.46
CA GLU A 79 3.68 -20.75 2.36
C GLU A 79 3.16 -19.70 1.36
N ASP A 80 2.04 -19.99 0.69
CA ASP A 80 1.34 -19.07 -0.22
C ASP A 80 0.23 -18.29 0.50
N GLY A 81 -0.47 -17.42 -0.24
CA GLY A 81 -1.58 -16.65 0.32
C GLY A 81 -1.18 -15.45 1.18
N PHE A 82 0.01 -14.87 0.93
CA PHE A 82 0.44 -13.63 1.58
C PHE A 82 0.39 -12.47 0.60
N THR A 83 0.09 -11.28 1.13
CA THR A 83 0.19 -10.02 0.39
C THR A 83 1.33 -9.18 0.96
N ALA A 84 2.19 -8.63 0.09
CA ALA A 84 3.30 -7.75 0.42
C ALA A 84 3.17 -6.39 -0.31
N ALA A 85 3.95 -5.39 0.11
CA ALA A 85 4.04 -4.12 -0.59
C ALA A 85 4.91 -4.23 -1.86
N SER A 86 4.56 -3.51 -2.92
CA SER A 86 5.37 -3.41 -4.14
C SER A 86 6.45 -2.33 -4.03
N TYR A 87 7.39 -2.28 -4.98
CA TYR A 87 8.34 -1.16 -5.07
C TYR A 87 7.67 0.19 -5.34
N ALA A 88 6.55 0.21 -6.08
CA ALA A 88 5.77 1.41 -6.27
C ALA A 88 5.21 1.91 -4.94
N ALA A 89 4.70 1.02 -4.09
CA ALA A 89 4.24 1.38 -2.75
C ALA A 89 5.33 1.97 -1.86
N TYR A 90 6.55 1.44 -1.92
CA TYR A 90 7.68 2.05 -1.21
C TYR A 90 7.93 3.50 -1.67
N SER A 91 7.90 3.75 -2.98
CA SER A 91 8.07 5.10 -3.54
C SER A 91 6.95 6.05 -3.12
N VAL A 92 5.69 5.60 -3.21
CA VAL A 92 4.50 6.34 -2.76
C VAL A 92 4.62 6.73 -1.29
N ALA A 93 4.89 5.77 -0.41
CA ALA A 93 5.00 6.00 1.02
C ALA A 93 6.17 6.92 1.40
N LYS A 94 7.28 6.85 0.67
CA LYS A 94 8.44 7.73 0.86
C LYS A 94 8.12 9.17 0.45
N GLN A 95 7.48 9.37 -0.69
CA GLN A 95 7.11 10.70 -1.20
C GLN A 95 5.99 11.35 -0.38
N GLY A 96 5.02 10.55 0.08
CA GLY A 96 3.95 10.97 0.98
C GLY A 96 4.40 11.25 2.42
N LYS A 97 5.71 11.19 2.69
CA LYS A 97 6.32 11.38 4.04
C LYS A 97 5.63 10.51 5.10
N SER A 98 5.32 9.27 4.75
CA SER A 98 4.64 8.35 5.68
C SER A 98 5.47 8.14 6.94
N ASP A 99 4.84 8.33 8.09
CA ASP A 99 5.44 7.94 9.35
C ASP A 99 5.55 6.42 9.42
N ARG A 100 6.67 5.92 9.96
CA ARG A 100 6.81 4.49 10.27
C ARG A 100 5.80 4.12 11.34
N LEU A 101 5.09 3.02 11.14
CA LEU A 101 4.29 2.44 12.22
C LEU A 101 5.19 2.14 13.41
N GLN A 102 4.81 2.63 14.58
CA GLN A 102 5.53 2.29 15.81
C GLN A 102 5.44 0.77 16.00
N ILE A 103 6.59 0.10 15.90
CA ILE A 103 6.69 -1.29 16.30
C ILE A 103 6.47 -1.29 17.80
N LYS A 104 5.30 -1.76 18.27
CA LYS A 104 5.12 -2.06 19.69
C LYS A 104 6.10 -3.18 20.00
N GLN A 105 7.23 -2.84 20.64
CA GLN A 105 8.15 -3.84 21.18
C GLN A 105 7.37 -4.67 22.20
N GLY A 106 7.01 -5.90 21.85
CA GLY A 106 6.31 -6.77 22.78
C GLY A 106 5.47 -7.91 22.18
N THR A 107 6.05 -8.74 21.30
CA THR A 107 5.68 -10.17 21.23
C THR A 107 6.92 -10.95 20.77
N PRO A 108 7.32 -12.07 21.42
CA PRO A 108 8.52 -12.80 21.05
C PRO A 108 8.39 -13.49 19.69
N SER A 109 9.55 -13.73 19.10
CA SER A 109 9.83 -14.46 17.86
C SER A 109 9.28 -15.88 17.81
#